data_AF-A0AAF3FGL3-F1
#
_entry.id   AF-A0AAF3FGL3-F1
#
_cell.length_a   1.000
_cell.length_b   1.000
_cell.length_c   1.000
_cell.angle_alpha   90.00
_cell.angle_beta   90.00
_cell.angle_gamma   90.00
#
_symmetry.space_group_name_H-M   'P 1'
#
loop_
_entity.id
_entity.type
_entity.pdbx_description
1 polymer ?
#
loop_
_entity_poly.entity_id
_entity_poly.type
_entity_poly.pdbx_seq_one_letter_code
_entity_poly.pdbx_strand_id
1 'polypeptide(L)'
;MHSVTIPGSLVNKAKKHFLGMPAPMGYVPGVGRGATGFTTRSDIGPAREAVPGEGEATVGPAGPPPAKQGKEERDEAEDLNDANYDEFEGYSGSLFSRMDPYDKDDEEADEIYHQVDMRQDEKRKDYREKKYAEAIAKFRMERPKIQQEFSDLKRQLADVTEEEWSAIPEVGDARNKAKRNPRAERFTPVPDSVLQNAMNIGASSNVLDDRYLLRRRGTARGRVANADGAG
;
A
#
# COMPACT_ATOMS: atom_id res chain seq x y z
N MET A 1 36.46 -30.69 -6.52
CA MET A 1 35.26 -29.89 -6.83
C MET A 1 35.74 -28.51 -7.21
N HIS A 2 35.83 -28.20 -8.50
CA HIS A 2 36.41 -26.95 -8.99
C HIS A 2 35.32 -25.87 -9.01
N SER A 3 35.45 -24.84 -8.18
CA SER A 3 34.59 -23.67 -8.19
C SER A 3 34.97 -22.77 -9.36
N VAL A 4 34.07 -22.61 -10.32
CA VAL A 4 34.23 -21.65 -11.42
C VAL A 4 33.92 -20.27 -10.88
N THR A 5 34.95 -19.44 -10.74
CA THR A 5 34.82 -18.01 -10.43
C THR A 5 34.64 -17.26 -11.74
N ILE A 6 33.47 -16.66 -11.96
CA ILE A 6 33.21 -15.80 -13.12
C ILE A 6 33.81 -14.41 -12.82
N PRO A 7 34.79 -13.92 -13.59
CA PRO A 7 35.42 -12.64 -13.34
C PRO A 7 34.49 -11.50 -13.78
N GLY A 8 33.86 -10.82 -12.82
CA GLY A 8 33.05 -9.65 -13.10
C GLY A 8 32.15 -9.15 -11.96
N SER A 9 31.94 -9.93 -10.90
CA SER A 9 31.02 -9.54 -9.82
C SER A 9 31.67 -8.66 -8.75
N LEU A 10 32.24 -7.52 -9.14
CA LEU A 10 32.53 -6.39 -8.23
C LEU A 10 31.35 -5.42 -8.16
N VAL A 11 30.12 -5.93 -8.22
CA VAL A 11 28.92 -5.09 -8.12
C VAL A 11 28.55 -4.95 -6.65
N ASN A 12 28.77 -3.74 -6.12
CA ASN A 12 28.27 -3.30 -4.82
C ASN A 12 26.82 -3.76 -4.62
N LYS A 13 26.59 -4.63 -3.63
CA LYS A 13 25.29 -5.25 -3.32
C LYS A 13 24.17 -4.24 -3.01
N ALA A 14 24.51 -2.96 -2.85
CA ALA A 14 23.60 -1.86 -2.57
C ALA A 14 22.97 -1.22 -3.83
N LYS A 15 23.54 -1.40 -5.04
CA LYS A 15 22.96 -0.87 -6.29
C LYS A 15 22.40 -2.01 -7.12
N LYS A 16 21.08 -2.00 -7.31
CA LYS A 16 20.39 -2.89 -8.25
C LYS A 16 20.90 -2.58 -9.66
N HIS A 17 21.72 -3.47 -10.22
CA HIS A 17 22.37 -3.34 -11.53
C HIS A 17 21.40 -3.01 -12.68
N PHE A 18 20.12 -3.35 -12.52
CA PHE A 18 19.08 -3.15 -13.53
C PHE A 18 18.36 -1.79 -13.46
N LEU A 19 18.47 -1.04 -12.36
CA LEU A 19 17.87 0.30 -12.25
C LEU A 19 18.79 1.30 -12.98
N GLY A 20 18.32 1.84 -14.10
CA GLY A 20 19.03 2.86 -14.90
C GLY A 20 19.73 2.33 -16.16
N MET A 21 19.70 1.02 -16.42
CA MET A 21 20.08 0.49 -17.74
C MET A 21 18.91 0.65 -18.71
N PRO A 22 19.14 1.11 -19.95
CA PRO A 22 18.11 1.07 -20.98
C PRO A 22 17.69 -0.38 -21.24
N ALA A 23 16.44 -0.58 -21.65
CA ALA A 23 15.94 -1.91 -22.00
C ALA A 23 16.87 -2.55 -23.06
N PRO A 24 17.30 -3.81 -22.88
CA PRO A 24 18.12 -4.50 -23.86
C PRO A 24 17.42 -4.56 -25.23
N MET A 25 18.19 -4.45 -26.32
CA MET A 25 17.62 -4.55 -27.67
C MET A 25 16.92 -5.90 -27.86
N GLY A 26 15.67 -5.86 -28.34
CA GLY A 26 14.84 -7.06 -28.53
C GLY A 26 14.11 -7.55 -27.27
N TYR A 27 14.24 -6.86 -26.13
CA TYR A 27 13.46 -7.19 -24.93
C TYR A 27 11.97 -6.93 -25.18
N VAL A 28 11.17 -7.99 -25.03
CA VAL A 28 9.70 -7.88 -24.99
C VAL A 28 9.26 -8.06 -23.53
N PRO A 29 8.61 -7.06 -22.92
CA PRO A 29 8.18 -7.14 -21.54
C PRO A 29 7.22 -8.33 -21.34
N GLY A 30 7.38 -9.05 -20.22
CA GLY A 30 6.58 -10.24 -19.90
C GLY A 30 7.07 -11.53 -20.58
N VAL A 31 7.47 -11.48 -21.85
CA VAL A 31 7.90 -12.67 -22.62
C VAL A 31 9.17 -13.29 -22.05
N GLY A 32 10.19 -12.48 -21.74
CA GLY A 32 11.45 -12.98 -21.15
C GLY A 32 11.30 -13.56 -19.74
N ARG A 33 10.16 -13.32 -19.07
CA ARG A 33 9.78 -13.92 -17.77
C ARG A 33 8.94 -15.20 -17.95
N GLY A 34 8.56 -15.56 -19.18
CA GLY A 34 7.58 -16.61 -19.45
C GLY A 34 6.16 -16.21 -19.03
N ALA A 35 5.86 -14.91 -18.93
CA ALA A 35 4.51 -14.46 -18.65
C ALA A 35 3.67 -14.53 -19.93
N THR A 36 2.74 -15.48 -19.97
CA THR A 36 1.67 -15.56 -20.96
C THR A 36 0.37 -15.13 -20.29
N GLY A 37 -0.42 -14.26 -20.95
CA GLY A 37 -1.75 -13.91 -20.46
C GLY A 37 -2.63 -15.17 -20.36
N PHE A 38 -3.46 -15.24 -19.32
CA PHE A 38 -4.41 -16.34 -19.19
C PHE A 38 -5.40 -16.30 -20.36
N THR A 39 -5.58 -17.42 -21.05
CA THR A 39 -6.61 -17.54 -22.09
C THR A 39 -7.98 -17.58 -21.43
N THR A 40 -8.77 -16.53 -21.61
CA THR A 40 -10.18 -16.50 -21.22
C THR A 40 -11.04 -17.08 -22.35
N ARG A 41 -12.32 -17.35 -22.07
CA ARG A 41 -13.28 -17.86 -23.06
C ARG A 41 -13.41 -16.96 -24.30
N SER A 42 -13.13 -15.66 -24.14
CA SER A 42 -13.16 -14.67 -25.23
C SER A 42 -11.93 -14.72 -26.14
N ASP A 43 -10.82 -15.33 -25.69
CA ASP A 43 -9.57 -15.45 -26.46
C ASP A 43 -9.58 -16.60 -27.48
N ILE A 44 -10.59 -17.49 -27.41
CA ILE A 44 -10.79 -18.59 -28.35
C ILE A 44 -11.62 -18.08 -29.55
N GLY A 45 -11.18 -16.95 -30.12
CA GLY A 45 -11.73 -16.34 -31.32
C GLY A 45 -10.66 -16.23 -32.41
N PRO A 46 -11.03 -15.97 -33.68
CA PRO A 46 -10.14 -16.05 -34.84
C PRO A 46 -8.96 -15.05 -34.83
N ALA A 47 -8.80 -14.23 -33.79
CA ALA A 47 -7.79 -13.18 -33.68
C ALA A 47 -6.46 -13.62 -33.04
N ARG A 48 -6.26 -14.91 -32.73
CA ARG A 48 -4.92 -15.43 -32.40
C ARG A 48 -4.52 -16.53 -33.37
N GLU A 49 -3.64 -16.17 -34.31
CA GLU A 49 -2.68 -17.14 -34.86
C GLU A 49 -1.93 -17.73 -33.66
N ALA A 50 -2.15 -19.03 -33.42
CA ALA A 50 -1.45 -19.77 -32.39
C ALA A 50 0.06 -19.60 -32.59
N VAL A 51 0.75 -19.17 -31.53
CA VAL A 51 2.21 -19.24 -31.48
C VAL A 51 2.57 -20.73 -31.55
N PRO A 52 3.24 -21.23 -32.61
CA PRO A 52 3.68 -22.61 -32.63
C PRO A 52 4.97 -22.69 -31.82
N GLY A 53 5.04 -23.57 -30.82
CA GLY A 53 6.19 -23.56 -29.93
C GLY A 53 6.38 -24.71 -28.96
N GLU A 54 5.79 -25.89 -29.19
CA GLU A 54 6.33 -27.12 -28.64
C GLU A 54 6.72 -28.09 -29.77
N GLY A 55 8.01 -28.42 -29.81
CA GLY A 55 8.51 -29.60 -30.52
C GLY A 55 9.07 -29.36 -31.93
N GLU A 56 10.31 -29.84 -32.08
CA GLU A 56 10.92 -30.33 -33.33
C GLU A 56 11.84 -29.37 -34.11
N ALA A 57 13.08 -29.83 -34.21
CA ALA A 57 14.19 -29.20 -34.91
C ALA A 57 13.97 -29.21 -36.42
N THR A 58 13.99 -28.05 -37.07
CA THR A 58 14.32 -27.95 -38.49
C THR A 58 15.25 -26.76 -38.74
N VAL A 59 16.36 -27.06 -39.39
CA VAL A 59 17.42 -26.16 -39.87
C VAL A 59 16.93 -25.42 -41.11
N GLY A 60 17.09 -24.09 -41.18
CA GLY A 60 16.94 -23.33 -42.43
C GLY A 60 17.08 -21.81 -42.26
N PRO A 61 17.73 -21.07 -43.18
CA PRO A 61 18.50 -19.88 -42.83
C PRO A 61 17.78 -18.53 -42.98
N ALA A 62 18.18 -17.61 -42.11
CA ALA A 62 18.31 -16.15 -42.29
C ALA A 62 17.34 -15.43 -43.27
N GLY A 63 16.32 -14.79 -42.70
CA GLY A 63 15.71 -13.57 -43.24
C GLY A 63 15.76 -12.46 -42.19
N PRO A 64 16.08 -11.20 -42.54
CA PRO A 64 16.10 -10.10 -41.57
C PRO A 64 14.67 -9.83 -41.07
N PRO A 65 14.46 -9.59 -39.76
CA PRO A 65 13.14 -9.20 -39.27
C PRO A 65 12.76 -7.85 -39.88
N PRO A 66 11.48 -7.65 -40.27
CA PRO A 66 11.05 -6.37 -40.82
C PRO A 66 11.33 -5.26 -39.81
N ALA A 67 11.99 -4.20 -40.28
CA ALA A 67 12.20 -2.98 -39.53
C ALA A 67 10.85 -2.48 -39.01
N LYS A 68 10.63 -2.63 -37.70
CA LYS A 68 9.54 -1.94 -37.01
C LYS A 68 9.90 -0.45 -37.02
N GLN A 69 9.46 0.24 -38.06
CA GLN A 69 9.09 1.65 -37.94
C GLN A 69 8.24 1.77 -36.68
N GLY A 70 8.58 2.72 -35.82
CA GLY A 70 7.84 3.01 -34.60
C GLY A 70 6.39 3.37 -34.94
N LYS A 71 5.53 2.36 -34.97
CA LYS A 71 4.10 2.54 -34.80
C LYS A 71 3.85 2.58 -33.30
N GLU A 72 3.84 3.78 -32.75
CA GLU A 72 3.14 4.14 -31.52
C GLU A 72 1.61 4.06 -31.72
N GLU A 73 1.13 3.03 -32.42
CA GLU A 73 -0.26 2.80 -32.83
C GLU A 73 -0.68 1.36 -32.54
N ARG A 74 -0.06 0.72 -31.53
CA ARG A 74 -0.54 -0.55 -31.01
C ARG A 74 -0.94 -0.37 -29.56
N ASP A 75 -2.25 -0.47 -29.38
CA ASP A 75 -2.87 -0.93 -28.14
C ASP A 75 -2.73 0.05 -26.96
N GLU A 76 -3.31 1.24 -27.10
CA GLU A 76 -4.01 1.82 -25.94
C GLU A 76 -5.17 0.88 -25.65
N ALA A 77 -4.88 -0.20 -24.91
CA ALA A 77 -5.90 -1.06 -24.37
C ALA A 77 -6.92 -0.16 -23.68
N GLU A 78 -8.18 -0.29 -24.09
CA GLU A 78 -9.30 0.39 -23.47
C GLU A 78 -9.09 0.34 -21.95
N ASP A 79 -9.13 1.50 -21.28
CA ASP A 79 -8.88 1.58 -19.85
C ASP A 79 -10.10 1.03 -19.10
N LEU A 80 -10.23 -0.29 -19.11
CA LEU A 80 -11.35 -1.06 -18.55
C LEU A 80 -11.21 -1.23 -17.03
N ASN A 81 -10.47 -0.35 -16.37
CA ASN A 81 -10.32 -0.38 -14.92
C ASN A 81 -11.60 0.15 -14.25
N ASP A 82 -11.87 -0.30 -13.02
CA ASP A 82 -13.06 0.10 -12.26
C ASP A 82 -13.07 1.60 -11.88
N ALA A 83 -11.93 2.28 -11.87
CA ALA A 83 -11.86 3.72 -11.60
C ALA A 83 -12.28 4.57 -12.81
N ASN A 84 -12.23 4.00 -14.02
CA ASN A 84 -12.72 4.60 -15.24
C ASN A 84 -14.19 4.19 -15.52
N TYR A 85 -14.73 3.21 -14.80
CA TYR A 85 -16.12 2.79 -14.90
C TYR A 85 -17.01 3.58 -13.93
N ASP A 86 -18.06 4.21 -14.46
CA ASP A 86 -19.18 4.75 -13.71
C ASP A 86 -20.45 3.90 -13.95
N GLU A 87 -21.29 3.78 -12.93
CA GLU A 87 -22.52 2.96 -13.02
C GLU A 87 -23.57 3.56 -13.96
N PHE A 88 -23.58 4.88 -14.12
CA PHE A 88 -24.53 5.58 -14.99
C PHE A 88 -23.97 5.80 -16.39
N GLU A 89 -22.74 6.31 -16.49
CA GLU A 89 -22.12 6.69 -17.77
C GLU A 89 -21.29 5.56 -18.41
N GLY A 90 -21.02 4.47 -17.69
CA GLY A 90 -20.18 3.36 -18.16
C GLY A 90 -18.69 3.70 -18.12
N TYR A 91 -17.90 3.16 -19.06
CA TYR A 91 -16.48 3.50 -19.14
C TYR A 91 -16.28 4.92 -19.68
N SER A 92 -15.54 5.73 -18.92
CA SER A 92 -15.17 7.07 -19.33
C SER A 92 -14.18 7.00 -20.51
N GLY A 93 -14.60 7.56 -21.65
CA GLY A 93 -13.82 7.58 -22.89
C GLY A 93 -14.72 7.75 -24.10
N SER A 94 -14.33 8.64 -25.02
CA SER A 94 -15.06 8.81 -26.29
C SER A 94 -14.65 7.70 -27.27
N LEU A 95 -15.62 6.90 -27.70
CA LEU A 95 -15.39 5.83 -28.69
C LEU A 95 -15.19 6.37 -30.12
N PHE A 96 -15.77 7.54 -30.43
CA PHE A 96 -15.85 8.06 -31.80
C PHE A 96 -14.62 8.86 -32.23
N SER A 97 -13.78 9.29 -31.29
CA SER A 97 -12.61 10.14 -31.59
C SER A 97 -11.46 9.41 -32.29
N ARG A 98 -11.53 8.08 -32.46
CA ARG A 98 -10.40 7.26 -32.92
C ARG A 98 -10.61 6.58 -34.28
N MET A 99 -11.85 6.18 -34.59
CA MET A 99 -12.10 5.22 -35.66
C MET A 99 -12.35 5.86 -37.02
N ASP A 100 -12.97 7.04 -37.04
CA ASP A 100 -13.39 7.68 -38.28
C ASP A 100 -12.54 8.95 -38.55
N PRO A 101 -12.07 9.17 -39.79
CA PRO A 101 -11.47 10.44 -40.17
C PRO A 101 -12.48 11.56 -39.92
N TYR A 102 -12.08 12.56 -39.16
CA TYR A 102 -12.91 13.72 -38.85
C TYR A 102 -12.78 14.74 -39.99
N ASP A 103 -13.85 14.86 -40.77
CA ASP A 103 -13.89 15.72 -41.95
C ASP A 103 -14.46 17.10 -41.59
N LYS A 104 -14.35 18.04 -42.53
CA LYS A 104 -14.83 19.41 -42.32
C LYS A 104 -16.34 19.48 -42.09
N ASP A 105 -17.09 18.56 -42.70
CA ASP A 105 -18.54 18.46 -42.52
C ASP A 105 -18.88 18.00 -41.08
N ASP A 106 -18.03 17.17 -40.45
CA ASP A 106 -18.18 16.76 -39.05
C ASP A 106 -17.91 17.94 -38.10
N GLU A 107 -16.90 18.77 -38.38
CA GLU A 107 -16.62 20.00 -37.62
C GLU A 107 -17.78 21.00 -37.69
N GLU A 108 -18.33 21.20 -38.88
CA GLU A 108 -19.50 22.08 -39.07
C GLU A 108 -20.73 21.52 -38.36
N ALA A 109 -20.92 20.20 -38.35
CA ALA A 109 -22.00 19.56 -37.62
C ALA A 109 -21.84 19.73 -36.10
N ASP A 110 -20.66 19.46 -35.55
CA ASP A 110 -20.39 19.61 -34.12
C ASP A 110 -20.57 21.05 -33.64
N GLU A 111 -20.18 22.04 -34.44
CA GLU A 111 -20.44 23.45 -34.13
C GLU A 111 -21.94 23.75 -34.09
N ILE A 112 -22.73 23.24 -35.03
CA ILE A 112 -24.20 23.41 -35.03
C ILE A 112 -24.84 22.75 -33.81
N TYR A 113 -24.45 21.52 -33.47
CA TYR A 113 -24.97 20.81 -32.30
C TYR A 113 -24.55 21.50 -30.99
N HIS A 114 -23.30 21.95 -30.90
CA HIS A 114 -22.81 22.72 -29.76
C HIS A 114 -23.60 24.02 -29.57
N GLN A 115 -23.91 24.74 -30.66
CA GLN A 115 -24.75 25.95 -30.60
C GLN A 115 -26.17 25.65 -30.12
N VAL A 116 -26.74 24.51 -30.54
CA VAL A 116 -28.06 24.07 -30.06
C VAL A 116 -28.04 23.80 -28.56
N ASP A 117 -27.01 23.11 -28.04
CA ASP A 117 -26.87 22.82 -26.61
C ASP A 117 -26.62 24.09 -25.79
N MET A 118 -25.77 24.99 -26.29
CA MET A 118 -25.57 26.32 -25.69
C MET A 118 -26.88 27.09 -25.58
N ARG A 119 -27.69 27.14 -26.65
CA ARG A 119 -28.99 27.80 -26.65
C ARG A 119 -29.98 27.15 -25.68
N GLN A 120 -29.94 25.83 -25.51
CA GLN A 120 -30.77 25.14 -24.52
C GLN A 120 -30.38 25.55 -23.10
N ASP A 121 -29.09 25.70 -22.83
CA ASP A 121 -28.55 26.04 -21.51
C ASP A 121 -28.68 27.53 -21.14
N GLU A 122 -28.73 28.44 -22.13
CA GLU A 122 -28.85 29.89 -21.95
C GLU A 122 -29.96 30.31 -20.97
N LYS A 123 -31.11 29.63 -20.97
CA LYS A 123 -32.30 30.00 -20.17
C LYS A 123 -32.02 30.13 -18.67
N ARG A 124 -31.04 29.39 -18.14
CA ARG A 124 -30.66 29.44 -16.72
C ARG A 124 -29.15 29.46 -16.53
N LYS A 125 -28.38 29.78 -17.57
CA LYS A 125 -26.92 29.74 -17.54
C LYS A 125 -26.36 30.57 -16.40
N ASP A 126 -26.68 31.86 -16.36
CA ASP A 126 -26.18 32.79 -15.33
C ASP A 126 -26.52 32.34 -13.90
N TYR A 127 -27.74 31.85 -13.66
CA TYR A 127 -28.14 31.38 -12.34
C TYR A 127 -27.43 30.07 -11.96
N ARG A 128 -27.31 29.12 -12.90
CA ARG A 128 -26.66 27.83 -12.69
C ARG A 128 -25.17 28.03 -12.44
N GLU A 129 -24.51 28.82 -13.28
CA GLU A 129 -23.09 29.13 -13.17
C GLU A 129 -22.79 29.92 -11.89
N LYS A 130 -23.59 30.94 -11.55
CA LYS A 130 -23.42 31.68 -10.29
C LYS A 130 -23.57 30.76 -9.07
N LYS A 131 -24.63 29.95 -9.04
CA LYS A 131 -24.84 28.99 -7.94
C LYS A 131 -23.71 27.95 -7.86
N TYR A 132 -23.26 27.45 -9.00
CA TYR A 132 -22.17 26.47 -9.09
C TYR A 132 -20.84 27.10 -8.65
N ALA A 133 -20.56 28.33 -9.08
CA ALA A 133 -19.38 29.08 -8.66
C ALA A 133 -19.39 29.38 -7.16
N GLU A 134 -20.53 29.83 -6.60
CA GLU A 134 -20.70 30.04 -5.16
C GLU A 134 -20.56 28.72 -4.38
N ALA A 135 -21.12 27.62 -4.89
CA ALA A 135 -21.00 26.29 -4.28
C ALA A 135 -19.54 25.78 -4.31
N ILE A 136 -18.82 25.93 -5.43
CA ILE A 136 -17.40 25.59 -5.53
C ILE A 136 -16.57 26.47 -4.60
N ALA A 137 -16.83 27.79 -4.56
CA ALA A 137 -16.10 28.70 -3.70
C ALA A 137 -16.30 28.32 -2.23
N LYS A 138 -17.56 28.08 -1.82
CA LYS A 138 -17.87 27.61 -0.46
C LYS A 138 -17.22 26.25 -0.17
N PHE A 139 -17.31 25.29 -1.08
CA PHE A 139 -16.68 23.98 -0.91
C PHE A 139 -15.17 24.08 -0.77
N ARG A 140 -14.52 24.95 -1.56
CA ARG A 140 -13.07 25.18 -1.49
C ARG A 140 -12.67 25.94 -0.23
N MET A 141 -13.54 26.79 0.31
CA MET A 141 -13.33 27.43 1.62
C MET A 141 -13.52 26.44 2.78
N GLU A 142 -14.52 25.57 2.70
CA GLU A 142 -14.83 24.58 3.75
C GLU A 142 -13.83 23.41 3.75
N ARG A 143 -13.42 22.97 2.56
CA ARG A 143 -12.48 21.88 2.32
C ARG A 143 -11.46 22.30 1.26
N PRO A 144 -10.46 23.12 1.63
CA PRO A 144 -9.38 23.44 0.71
C PRO A 144 -8.68 22.14 0.28
N LYS A 145 -8.13 22.13 -0.94
CA LYS A 145 -7.29 21.00 -1.36
C LYS A 145 -6.03 20.98 -0.47
N ILE A 146 -5.54 19.80 -0.12
CA ILE A 146 -4.33 19.63 0.72
C ILE A 146 -3.16 20.48 0.18
N GLN A 147 -2.97 20.51 -1.13
CA GLN A 147 -1.91 21.33 -1.76
C GLN A 147 -2.11 22.84 -1.57
N GLN A 148 -3.34 23.32 -1.39
CA GLN A 148 -3.66 24.74 -1.16
C GLN A 148 -3.40 25.13 0.29
N GLU A 149 -3.68 24.25 1.25
CA GLU A 149 -3.34 24.44 2.66
C GLU A 149 -1.84 24.61 2.88
N PHE A 150 -1.01 23.91 2.09
CA PHE A 150 0.45 23.98 2.16
C PHE A 150 1.09 24.89 1.11
N SER A 151 0.30 25.69 0.38
CA SER A 151 0.82 26.54 -0.70
C SER A 151 1.73 27.67 -0.19
N ASP A 152 1.45 28.18 1.00
CA ASP A 152 2.25 29.17 1.72
C ASP A 152 3.56 28.55 2.25
N LEU A 153 3.51 27.37 2.88
CA LEU A 153 4.69 26.64 3.34
C LEU A 153 5.57 26.22 2.16
N LYS A 154 4.97 25.78 1.05
CA LYS A 154 5.70 25.46 -0.18
C LYS A 154 6.39 26.69 -0.78
N ARG A 155 5.82 27.88 -0.65
CA ARG A 155 6.47 29.13 -1.07
C ARG A 155 7.64 29.48 -0.15
N GLN A 156 7.48 29.35 1.16
CA GLN A 156 8.58 29.56 2.13
C GLN A 156 9.71 28.54 1.95
N LEU A 157 9.39 27.33 1.50
CA LEU A 157 10.39 26.30 1.19
C LEU A 157 11.32 26.71 0.03
N ALA A 158 10.92 27.67 -0.82
CA ALA A 158 11.78 28.21 -1.87
C ALA A 158 12.92 29.08 -1.31
N ASP A 159 12.79 29.59 -0.08
CA ASP A 159 13.83 30.41 0.56
C ASP A 159 15.00 29.56 1.11
N VAL A 160 14.82 28.23 1.20
CA VAL A 160 15.83 27.29 1.70
C VAL A 160 16.89 27.03 0.63
N THR A 161 18.16 27.19 1.01
CA THR A 161 19.32 27.04 0.12
C THR A 161 19.65 25.59 -0.18
N GLU A 162 20.33 25.32 -1.30
CA GLU A 162 20.72 23.95 -1.69
C GLU A 162 21.69 23.31 -0.69
N GLU A 163 22.51 24.12 -0.03
CA GLU A 163 23.38 23.67 1.07
C GLU A 163 22.56 23.15 2.25
N GLU A 164 21.49 23.86 2.63
CA GLU A 164 20.57 23.44 3.69
C GLU A 164 19.79 22.18 3.30
N TRP A 165 19.40 22.05 2.02
CA TRP A 165 18.80 20.82 1.47
C TRP A 165 19.73 19.62 1.59
N SER A 166 21.03 19.83 1.35
CA SER A 166 22.04 18.78 1.46
C SER A 166 22.38 18.42 2.91
N ALA A 167 22.12 19.33 3.85
CA ALA A 167 22.38 19.16 5.28
C ALA A 167 21.20 18.55 6.06
N ILE A 168 20.08 18.20 5.41
CA ILE A 168 18.94 17.55 6.06
C ILE A 168 19.38 16.19 6.64
N PRO A 169 19.31 15.98 7.97
CA PRO A 169 19.69 14.71 8.57
C PRO A 169 18.71 13.59 8.21
N GLU A 170 19.20 12.37 8.00
CA GLU A 170 18.31 11.20 7.96
C GLU A 170 17.62 10.96 9.31
N VAL A 171 16.41 10.37 9.26
CA VAL A 171 15.58 10.07 10.44
C VAL A 171 16.19 9.10 11.47
N GLY A 172 17.43 8.63 11.27
CA GLY A 172 18.21 7.81 12.20
C GLY A 172 17.47 6.57 12.73
N ASP A 173 17.78 6.20 13.99
CA ASP A 173 17.21 5.06 14.73
C ASP A 173 15.86 5.39 15.42
N ALA A 174 15.29 6.58 15.19
CA ALA A 174 14.03 6.99 15.83
C ALA A 174 12.85 6.05 15.50
N ARG A 175 12.91 5.36 14.36
CA ARG A 175 11.87 4.42 13.89
C ARG A 175 12.16 2.94 14.19
N ASN A 176 13.34 2.60 14.72
CA ASN A 176 13.86 1.23 14.77
C ASN A 176 13.87 0.66 16.20
N LYS A 177 12.92 1.08 17.05
CA LYS A 177 12.73 0.52 18.41
C LYS A 177 12.62 -1.02 18.40
N ALA A 178 12.01 -1.59 17.36
CA ALA A 178 11.88 -3.04 17.16
C ALA A 178 13.22 -3.74 16.82
N LYS A 179 14.16 -3.03 16.16
CA LYS A 179 15.51 -3.54 15.88
C LYS A 179 16.47 -3.32 17.04
N ARG A 180 16.23 -2.30 17.88
CA ARG A 180 17.05 -1.93 19.04
C ARG A 180 16.88 -2.87 20.22
N ASN A 181 15.68 -3.41 20.41
CA ASN A 181 15.43 -4.42 21.43
C ASN A 181 14.69 -5.60 20.81
N PRO A 182 15.38 -6.43 20.01
CA PRO A 182 14.86 -7.73 19.64
C PRO A 182 14.94 -8.57 20.91
N ARG A 183 13.96 -8.37 21.80
CA ARG A 183 13.71 -9.33 22.86
C ARG A 183 13.42 -10.62 22.14
N ALA A 184 14.44 -11.47 22.05
CA ALA A 184 14.22 -12.85 21.69
C ALA A 184 13.26 -13.36 22.77
N GLU A 185 12.03 -13.65 22.39
CA GLU A 185 11.08 -14.46 23.16
C GLU A 185 11.69 -15.87 23.30
N ARG A 186 12.81 -15.97 24.02
CA ARG A 186 13.50 -17.19 24.39
C ARG A 186 12.95 -17.57 25.74
N PHE A 187 11.89 -18.37 25.70
CA PHE A 187 11.39 -19.04 26.89
C PHE A 187 12.39 -20.12 27.28
N THR A 188 13.23 -19.82 28.27
CA THR A 188 14.07 -20.83 28.91
C THR A 188 13.27 -21.52 30.01
N PRO A 189 13.33 -22.85 30.14
CA PRO A 189 12.71 -23.53 31.28
C PRO A 189 13.23 -22.94 32.59
N VAL A 190 12.32 -22.74 33.54
CA VAL A 190 12.66 -22.20 34.88
C VAL A 190 13.52 -23.24 35.61
N PRO A 191 14.64 -22.85 36.24
CA PRO A 191 15.47 -23.80 36.99
C PRO A 191 14.75 -24.30 38.26
N ASP A 192 14.93 -25.58 38.58
CA ASP A 192 14.34 -26.23 39.77
C ASP A 192 14.68 -25.55 41.10
N SER A 193 15.74 -24.75 41.14
CA SER A 193 16.12 -23.91 42.29
C SER A 193 15.01 -22.93 42.70
N VAL A 194 14.21 -22.46 41.74
CA VAL A 194 13.05 -21.57 42.01
C VAL A 194 11.94 -22.35 42.71
N LEU A 195 11.71 -23.60 42.31
CA LEU A 195 10.76 -24.49 42.96
C LEU A 195 11.22 -24.87 44.37
N GLN A 196 12.51 -25.18 44.55
CA GLN A 196 13.09 -25.47 45.86
C GLN A 196 12.98 -24.27 46.83
N ASN A 197 13.22 -23.06 46.34
CA ASN A 197 13.08 -21.86 47.18
C ASN A 197 11.61 -21.61 47.56
N ALA A 198 10.67 -21.76 46.62
CA ALA A 198 9.23 -21.66 46.90
C ALA A 198 8.75 -22.74 47.89
N MET A 199 9.29 -23.94 47.79
CA MET A 199 9.00 -25.06 48.71
C MET A 199 9.55 -24.80 50.11
N ASN A 200 10.75 -24.22 50.22
CA ASN A 200 11.35 -23.82 51.50
C ASN A 200 10.60 -22.65 52.17
N ILE A 201 10.13 -21.67 51.38
CA ILE A 201 9.31 -20.56 51.86
C ILE A 201 7.99 -21.09 52.43
N GLY A 202 7.31 -22.03 51.73
CA GLY A 202 6.09 -22.67 52.22
C GLY A 202 6.28 -23.67 53.38
N ALA A 203 7.47 -24.28 53.49
CA ALA A 203 7.81 -25.17 54.61
C ALA A 203 8.08 -24.40 55.91
N SER A 204 8.63 -23.19 55.83
CA SER A 204 8.93 -22.35 57.00
C SER A 204 7.69 -21.83 57.74
N SER A 205 6.52 -21.81 57.11
CA SER A 205 5.28 -21.30 57.71
C SER A 205 4.40 -22.35 58.39
N ASN A 206 4.66 -23.65 58.21
CA ASN A 206 3.77 -24.74 58.68
C ASN A 206 4.33 -25.59 59.83
N VAL A 207 5.49 -25.26 60.40
CA VAL A 207 5.99 -25.93 61.61
C VAL A 207 5.64 -25.09 62.84
N LEU A 208 4.39 -25.14 63.26
CA LEU A 208 3.97 -24.79 64.62
C LEU A 208 3.86 -26.09 65.44
N ASP A 209 4.45 -26.07 66.63
CA ASP A 209 4.64 -27.20 67.55
C ASP A 209 3.32 -27.67 68.20
N ASP A 210 2.94 -28.92 67.95
CA ASP A 210 1.70 -29.57 68.42
C ASP A 210 1.66 -29.85 69.95
N ARG A 211 2.71 -29.50 70.70
CA ARG A 211 2.85 -29.84 72.13
C ARG A 211 2.18 -28.88 73.13
N TYR A 212 1.49 -27.83 72.69
CA TYR A 212 0.95 -26.81 73.60
C TYR A 212 -0.57 -26.84 73.86
N LEU A 213 -1.35 -27.75 73.25
CA LEU A 213 -2.83 -27.72 73.35
C LEU A 213 -3.48 -28.72 74.32
N LEU A 214 -2.77 -29.19 75.36
CA LEU A 214 -3.37 -30.01 76.43
C LEU A 214 -2.94 -29.61 77.84
N ARG A 215 -3.18 -28.37 78.27
CA ARG A 215 -3.22 -28.01 79.70
C ARG A 215 -3.87 -26.65 80.00
N ARG A 216 -5.17 -26.65 80.27
CA ARG A 216 -5.91 -25.86 81.30
C ARG A 216 -7.41 -25.96 80.99
N ARG A 217 -8.15 -26.90 81.60
CA ARG A 217 -8.97 -26.70 82.83
C ARG A 217 -9.77 -25.39 82.73
N GLY A 218 -11.10 -25.38 82.61
CA GLY A 218 -12.06 -26.14 83.41
C GLY A 218 -12.33 -25.44 84.75
N THR A 219 -13.58 -24.99 84.92
CA THR A 219 -14.33 -24.66 86.16
C THR A 219 -14.15 -23.31 86.89
N ALA A 220 -15.06 -22.37 86.55
CA ALA A 220 -16.10 -21.70 87.35
C ALA A 220 -15.88 -21.25 88.83
N ARG A 221 -16.28 -19.98 89.08
CA ARG A 221 -16.99 -19.33 90.22
C ARG A 221 -16.47 -17.88 90.30
N GLY A 222 -17.22 -16.78 90.31
CA GLY A 222 -18.60 -16.49 90.65
C GLY A 222 -18.58 -15.29 91.59
N ARG A 223 -19.14 -14.12 91.21
CA ARG A 223 -19.82 -13.21 92.12
C ARG A 223 -20.56 -12.08 91.39
N VAL A 224 -21.74 -11.83 91.92
CA VAL A 224 -22.82 -10.92 91.57
C VAL A 224 -22.46 -9.47 91.95
N ALA A 225 -23.00 -8.49 91.21
CA ALA A 225 -23.91 -7.44 91.71
C ALA A 225 -23.63 -6.04 91.16
N ASN A 226 -24.68 -5.48 90.52
CA ASN A 226 -25.17 -4.08 90.58
C ASN A 226 -24.24 -2.97 90.06
N ALA A 227 -24.71 -1.78 89.70
CA ALA A 227 -25.94 -1.20 89.18
C ALA A 227 -25.53 0.27 88.91
N ASP A 228 -26.32 0.96 88.09
CA ASP A 228 -26.47 2.41 88.03
C ASP A 228 -25.39 3.28 87.36
N GLY A 229 -25.90 4.21 86.53
CA GLY A 229 -25.54 5.61 86.71
C GLY A 229 -25.03 6.36 85.48
N ALA A 230 -25.98 6.89 84.71
CA ALA A 230 -26.03 8.21 84.07
C ALA A 230 -24.74 9.07 83.94
N GLY A 231 -24.61 9.65 82.74
CA GLY A 231 -23.74 10.77 82.40
C GLY A 231 -23.74 11.01 80.90
#